data_AF-A0A356TC32-F1
#
_entry.id   AF-A0A356TC32-F1
#
_cell.length_a   1.000
_cell.length_b   1.000
_cell.length_c   1.000
_cell.angle_alpha   90.00
_cell.angle_beta   90.00
_cell.angle_gamma   90.00
#
_symmetry.space_group_name_H-M   'P 1'
#
loop_
_entity.id
_entity.type
_entity.pdbx_description
1 polymer ?
#
loop_
_entity_poly.entity_id
_entity_poly.type
_entity_poly.pdbx_seq_one_letter_code
_entity_poly.pdbx_strand_id
1 'polypeptide(L)'
;ERFGERTLDVISTQSAKLREIPGIGKKRAEAISEAVRTRRADAENLSFLASLGVGPSLSRRLLEKYKERTVTVLREDPYLAAEEVRGVGFRTADGIGRAAGIGVDDPRRAAGAVLHLVGKGADDGHVYLPLDVLRGKATQLEVPEPLVGPAVEA
;
A
#
# COMPACT_ATOMS: atom_id res chain seq x y z
N GLU A 1 -15.58 37.19 3.80
CA GLU A 1 -14.98 35.85 3.69
C GLU A 1 -14.67 35.57 2.22
N ARG A 2 -13.41 35.35 1.79
CA ARG A 2 -13.06 35.38 0.35
C ARG A 2 -13.19 34.05 -0.40
N PHE A 3 -13.09 32.89 0.27
CA PHE A 3 -13.01 31.59 -0.43
C PHE A 3 -14.02 30.53 0.05
N GLY A 4 -14.73 30.77 1.17
CA GLY A 4 -15.87 29.95 1.62
C GLY A 4 -15.59 28.45 1.66
N GLU A 5 -16.55 27.64 1.23
CA GLU A 5 -16.42 26.16 1.16
C GLU A 5 -15.40 25.68 0.12
N ARG A 6 -15.06 26.51 -0.88
CA ARG A 6 -14.10 26.18 -1.95
C ARG A 6 -12.65 26.48 -1.58
N THR A 7 -12.39 26.84 -0.32
CA THR A 7 -11.07 27.28 0.14
C THR A 7 -9.99 26.21 -0.11
N LEU A 8 -10.26 24.93 0.17
CA LEU A 8 -9.30 23.85 -0.05
C LEU A 8 -9.03 23.58 -1.54
N ASP A 9 -10.06 23.64 -2.38
CA ASP A 9 -9.90 23.46 -3.83
C ASP A 9 -9.12 24.63 -4.46
N VAL A 10 -9.42 25.87 -4.06
CA VAL A 10 -8.70 27.06 -4.53
C VAL A 10 -7.24 27.04 -4.06
N ILE A 11 -6.97 26.61 -2.81
CA ILE A 11 -5.59 26.50 -2.31
C ILE A 11 -4.80 25.42 -3.08
N SER A 12 -5.41 24.27 -3.35
CA SER A 12 -4.73 23.12 -3.99
C SER A 12 -4.51 23.29 -5.50
N THR A 13 -5.43 23.97 -6.20
CA THR A 13 -5.41 24.09 -7.67
C THR A 13 -5.07 25.49 -8.19
N GLN A 14 -5.21 26.54 -7.38
CA GLN A 14 -5.08 27.94 -7.80
C GLN A 14 -4.21 28.76 -6.85
N SER A 15 -2.94 28.33 -6.66
CA SER A 15 -1.97 29.01 -5.79
C SER A 15 -1.81 30.51 -6.08
N ALA A 16 -1.99 30.94 -7.34
CA ALA A 16 -1.95 32.35 -7.73
C ALA A 16 -3.01 33.21 -7.01
N LYS A 17 -4.19 32.68 -6.71
CA LYS A 17 -5.25 33.40 -5.98
C LYS A 17 -4.93 33.62 -4.51
N LEU A 18 -4.02 32.82 -3.94
CA LEU A 18 -3.55 33.01 -2.56
C LEU A 18 -2.74 34.30 -2.42
N ARG A 19 -2.18 34.81 -3.52
CA ARG A 19 -1.45 36.10 -3.54
C ARG A 19 -2.36 37.31 -3.39
N GLU A 20 -3.67 37.14 -3.56
CA GLU A 20 -4.64 38.22 -3.34
C GLU A 20 -4.86 38.51 -1.85
N ILE A 21 -4.31 37.65 -0.96
CA ILE A 21 -4.34 37.82 0.49
C ILE A 21 -3.12 38.66 0.91
N PRO A 22 -3.32 39.79 1.61
CA PRO A 22 -2.21 40.60 2.14
C PRO A 22 -1.24 39.77 2.99
N GLY A 23 0.06 39.86 2.71
CA GLY A 23 1.10 39.11 3.43
C GLY A 23 1.47 37.74 2.86
N ILE A 24 0.80 37.27 1.79
CA ILE A 24 1.14 36.03 1.08
C ILE A 24 1.82 36.35 -0.26
N GLY A 25 3.15 36.30 -0.26
CA GLY A 25 3.96 36.35 -1.49
C GLY A 25 3.99 35.02 -2.25
N LYS A 26 4.54 35.02 -3.47
CA LYS A 26 4.62 33.84 -4.37
C LYS A 26 5.15 32.58 -3.66
N LYS A 27 6.28 32.68 -2.96
CA LYS A 27 6.92 31.54 -2.25
C LYS A 27 6.01 30.94 -1.16
N ARG A 28 5.29 31.79 -0.41
CA ARG A 28 4.33 31.32 0.60
C ARG A 28 3.12 30.67 -0.05
N ALA A 29 2.60 31.25 -1.14
CA ALA A 29 1.47 30.69 -1.88
C ALA A 29 1.79 29.29 -2.45
N GLU A 30 2.98 29.11 -3.03
CA GLU A 30 3.44 27.81 -3.53
C GLU A 30 3.58 26.77 -2.42
N ALA A 31 4.22 27.14 -1.29
CA ALA A 31 4.39 26.25 -0.15
C ALA A 31 3.04 25.82 0.47
N ILE A 32 2.09 26.75 0.60
CA ILE A 32 0.74 26.44 1.11
C ILE A 32 0.00 25.51 0.15
N SER A 33 0.07 25.79 -1.16
CA SER A 33 -0.59 24.98 -2.18
C SER A 33 -0.06 23.55 -2.19
N GLU A 34 1.27 23.38 -2.07
CA GLU A 34 1.90 22.07 -1.96
C GLU A 34 1.45 21.33 -0.70
N ALA A 35 1.53 21.99 0.47
CA ALA A 35 1.10 21.39 1.73
C ALA A 35 -0.37 20.92 1.71
N VAL A 36 -1.26 21.65 1.03
CA VAL A 36 -2.65 21.23 0.87
C VAL A 36 -2.79 20.06 -0.11
N ARG A 37 -2.05 20.06 -1.22
CA ARG A 37 -2.03 18.91 -2.14
C ARG A 37 -1.57 17.64 -1.45
N THR A 38 -0.46 17.69 -0.72
CA THR A 38 0.05 16.53 0.04
C THR A 38 -0.97 16.03 1.05
N ARG A 39 -1.57 16.93 1.85
CA ARG A 39 -2.60 16.55 2.84
C ARG A 39 -3.83 15.93 2.20
N ARG A 40 -4.24 16.39 1.02
CA ARG A 40 -5.36 15.80 0.28
C ARG A 40 -5.02 14.40 -0.21
N ALA A 41 -3.86 14.22 -0.82
CA ALA A 41 -3.39 12.90 -1.28
C ALA A 41 -3.28 11.91 -0.11
N ASP A 42 -2.74 12.34 1.04
CA ASP A 42 -2.68 11.51 2.24
C ASP A 42 -4.08 11.11 2.73
N ALA A 43 -5.05 12.05 2.73
CA ALA A 43 -6.42 11.76 3.13
C ALA A 43 -7.12 10.77 2.18
N GLU A 44 -6.93 10.92 0.87
CA GLU A 44 -7.45 10.01 -0.16
C GLU A 44 -6.84 8.60 -0.01
N ASN A 45 -5.53 8.51 0.19
CA ASN A 45 -4.82 7.26 0.45
C ASN A 45 -5.31 6.58 1.74
N LEU A 46 -5.47 7.33 2.84
CA LEU A 46 -6.02 6.81 4.09
C LEU A 46 -7.44 6.28 3.93
N SER A 47 -8.27 7.00 3.17
CA SER A 47 -9.65 6.57 2.89
C SER A 47 -9.69 5.28 2.07
N PHE A 48 -8.83 5.15 1.06
CA PHE A 48 -8.70 3.92 0.28
C PHE A 48 -8.23 2.75 1.15
N LEU A 49 -7.22 2.95 1.99
CA LEU A 49 -6.73 1.90 2.89
C LEU A 49 -7.81 1.46 3.89
N ALA A 50 -8.58 2.42 4.41
CA ALA A 50 -9.70 2.12 5.31
C ALA A 50 -10.82 1.35 4.61
N SER A 51 -11.14 1.64 3.34
CA SER A 51 -12.15 0.89 2.59
C SER A 51 -11.73 -0.56 2.32
N LEU A 52 -10.43 -0.84 2.33
CA LEU A 52 -9.84 -2.18 2.27
C LEU A 52 -9.72 -2.87 3.64
N GLY A 53 -10.20 -2.23 4.72
CA GLY A 53 -10.12 -2.77 6.07
C GLY A 53 -8.75 -2.64 6.73
N VAL A 54 -7.83 -1.86 6.15
CA VAL A 54 -6.51 -1.63 6.74
C VAL A 54 -6.62 -0.66 7.91
N GLY A 55 -6.21 -1.12 9.09
CA GLY A 55 -6.28 -0.32 10.31
C GLY A 55 -5.35 0.90 10.30
N PRO A 56 -5.67 1.98 11.05
CA PRO A 56 -4.95 3.27 10.97
C PRO A 56 -3.44 3.20 11.21
N SER A 57 -2.97 2.29 12.07
CA SER A 57 -1.55 2.14 12.38
C SER A 57 -0.75 1.50 11.23
N LEU A 58 -1.37 0.62 10.45
CA LEU A 58 -0.77 0.05 9.24
C LEU A 58 -0.86 1.05 8.09
N SER A 59 -1.99 1.76 7.97
CA SER A 59 -2.16 2.78 6.93
C SER A 59 -1.11 3.89 7.03
N ARG A 60 -0.77 4.33 8.24
CA ARG A 60 0.34 5.27 8.46
C ARG A 60 1.68 4.72 8.01
N ARG A 61 2.00 3.45 8.32
CA ARG A 61 3.26 2.82 7.90
C ARG A 61 3.37 2.67 6.37
N LEU A 62 2.27 2.30 5.72
CA LEU A 62 2.19 2.22 4.26
C LEU A 62 2.41 3.60 3.62
N LEU A 63 1.75 4.63 4.15
CA LEU A 63 1.96 6.03 3.72
C LEU A 63 3.38 6.53 3.98
N GLU A 64 3.99 6.16 5.11
CA GLU A 64 5.37 6.52 5.42
C GLU A 64 6.37 5.89 4.44
N LYS A 65 6.13 4.64 4.05
CA LYS A 65 6.98 3.90 3.09
C LYS A 65 6.81 4.40 1.65
N TYR A 66 5.57 4.53 1.17
CA TYR A 66 5.28 4.73 -0.26
C TYR A 66 4.79 6.14 -0.62
N LYS A 67 4.44 6.97 0.38
CA LYS A 67 4.00 8.36 0.20
C LYS A 67 2.86 8.48 -0.81
N GLU A 68 2.95 9.40 -1.76
CA GLU A 68 1.98 9.60 -2.83
C GLU A 68 1.75 8.35 -3.69
N ARG A 69 2.71 7.41 -3.75
CA ARG A 69 2.59 6.18 -4.55
C ARG A 69 1.88 5.02 -3.83
N THR A 70 1.42 5.22 -2.60
CA THR A 70 0.85 4.14 -1.77
C THR A 70 -0.26 3.36 -2.49
N VAL A 71 -1.23 4.05 -3.08
CA VAL A 71 -2.33 3.39 -3.79
C VAL A 71 -1.85 2.69 -5.04
N THR A 72 -0.94 3.30 -5.80
CA THR A 72 -0.38 2.72 -7.03
C THR A 72 0.33 1.41 -6.73
N VAL A 73 1.28 1.44 -5.77
CA VAL A 73 2.05 0.24 -5.38
C VAL A 73 1.11 -0.87 -4.93
N LEU A 74 0.12 -0.57 -4.09
CA LEU A 74 -0.80 -1.58 -3.57
C LEU A 74 -1.77 -2.16 -4.61
N ARG A 75 -2.05 -1.43 -5.69
CA ARG A 75 -2.84 -1.95 -6.82
C ARG A 75 -2.02 -2.78 -7.78
N GLU A 76 -0.75 -2.41 -7.96
CA GLU A 76 0.17 -3.11 -8.86
C GLU A 76 0.71 -4.38 -8.23
N ASP A 77 1.17 -4.34 -6.98
CA ASP A 77 1.62 -5.52 -6.25
C ASP A 77 1.54 -5.29 -4.72
N PRO A 78 0.42 -5.69 -4.10
CA PRO A 78 0.25 -5.54 -2.66
C PRO A 78 1.11 -6.50 -1.85
N TYR A 79 1.67 -7.56 -2.45
CA TYR A 79 2.48 -8.55 -1.75
C TYR A 79 3.87 -7.99 -1.40
N LEU A 80 4.38 -7.04 -2.19
CA LEU A 80 5.57 -6.26 -1.84
C LEU A 80 5.43 -5.58 -0.46
N ALA A 81 4.24 -5.08 -0.14
CA ALA A 81 4.02 -4.42 1.15
C ALA A 81 4.18 -5.40 2.33
N ALA A 82 3.94 -6.70 2.15
CA ALA A 82 4.14 -7.70 3.19
C ALA A 82 5.63 -7.94 3.51
N GLU A 83 6.52 -7.70 2.55
CA GLU A 83 7.97 -7.80 2.73
C GLU A 83 8.56 -6.49 3.27
N GLU A 84 8.08 -5.37 2.72
CA GLU A 84 8.71 -4.08 2.93
C GLU A 84 8.19 -3.29 4.14
N VAL A 85 6.99 -3.65 4.64
CA VAL A 85 6.31 -2.88 5.70
C VAL A 85 6.02 -3.78 6.89
N ARG A 86 6.80 -3.58 7.96
CA ARG A 86 6.62 -4.31 9.22
C ARG A 86 5.18 -4.26 9.71
N GLY A 87 4.59 -5.44 9.93
CA GLY A 87 3.22 -5.60 10.43
C GLY A 87 2.17 -5.73 9.33
N VAL A 88 2.53 -5.53 8.06
CA VAL A 88 1.75 -6.01 6.93
C VAL A 88 2.20 -7.46 6.71
N GLY A 89 1.30 -8.41 6.92
CA GLY A 89 1.55 -9.82 6.61
C GLY A 89 0.84 -10.22 5.32
N PHE A 90 1.13 -11.44 4.84
CA PHE A 90 0.50 -11.98 3.63
C PHE A 90 -1.02 -11.85 3.63
N ARG A 91 -1.71 -12.15 4.74
CA ARG A 91 -3.18 -12.05 4.79
C ARG A 91 -3.69 -10.63 4.54
N THR A 92 -3.00 -9.62 5.06
CA THR A 92 -3.36 -8.22 4.83
C THR A 92 -3.12 -7.85 3.37
N ALA A 93 -1.97 -8.22 2.82
CA ALA A 93 -1.65 -8.02 1.41
C ALA A 93 -2.64 -8.78 0.49
N ASP A 94 -3.02 -10.01 0.82
CA ASP A 94 -3.96 -10.82 0.05
C ASP A 94 -5.37 -10.25 0.07
N GLY A 95 -5.80 -9.66 1.20
CA GLY A 95 -7.05 -8.92 1.28
C GLY A 95 -7.07 -7.72 0.33
N ILE A 96 -5.97 -6.97 0.27
CA ILE A 96 -5.80 -5.85 -0.68
C ILE A 96 -5.77 -6.35 -2.12
N GLY A 97 -5.00 -7.41 -2.41
CA GLY A 97 -4.88 -8.00 -3.74
C GLY A 97 -6.20 -8.49 -4.28
N ARG A 98 -6.97 -9.25 -3.49
CA ARG A 98 -8.31 -9.71 -3.89
C ARG A 98 -9.25 -8.53 -4.17
N ALA A 99 -9.23 -7.49 -3.34
CA ALA A 99 -10.02 -6.29 -3.57
C ALA A 99 -9.59 -5.51 -4.83
N ALA A 100 -8.31 -5.62 -5.22
CA ALA A 100 -7.77 -5.08 -6.46
C ALA A 100 -7.99 -6.00 -7.68
N GLY A 101 -8.62 -7.17 -7.51
CA GLY A 101 -8.91 -8.12 -8.58
C GLY A 101 -7.80 -9.13 -8.87
N ILE A 102 -6.82 -9.29 -7.98
CA ILE A 102 -5.79 -10.32 -8.09
C ILE A 102 -6.40 -11.69 -7.80
N GLY A 103 -6.27 -12.60 -8.77
CA GLY A 103 -6.79 -13.97 -8.71
C GLY A 103 -5.98 -14.88 -7.78
N VAL A 104 -6.55 -16.03 -7.44
CA VAL A 104 -5.89 -17.04 -6.60
C VAL A 104 -4.68 -17.67 -7.29
N ASP A 105 -4.69 -17.68 -8.62
CA ASP A 105 -3.69 -18.21 -9.54
C ASP A 105 -2.69 -17.17 -10.04
N ASP A 106 -2.73 -15.95 -9.50
CA ASP A 106 -1.78 -14.90 -9.87
C ASP A 106 -0.36 -15.22 -9.36
N PRO A 107 0.67 -15.14 -10.22
CA PRO A 107 2.06 -15.41 -9.82
C PRO A 107 2.55 -14.53 -8.66
N ARG A 108 2.14 -13.25 -8.59
CA ARG A 108 2.52 -12.33 -7.52
C ARG A 108 2.01 -12.82 -6.17
N ARG A 109 0.77 -13.31 -6.16
CA ARG A 109 0.14 -13.90 -4.97
C ARG A 109 0.86 -15.17 -4.53
N ALA A 110 1.21 -16.04 -5.48
CA ALA A 110 1.93 -17.27 -5.19
C ALA A 110 3.31 -16.97 -4.58
N ALA A 111 4.06 -16.03 -5.15
CA ALA A 111 5.36 -15.59 -4.62
C ALA A 111 5.23 -15.01 -3.20
N GLY A 112 4.28 -14.10 -2.97
CA GLY A 112 4.01 -13.53 -1.65
C GLY A 112 3.63 -14.58 -0.60
N ALA A 113 2.88 -15.61 -0.98
CA ALA A 113 2.52 -16.71 -0.10
C ALA A 113 3.74 -17.59 0.24
N VAL A 114 4.58 -17.90 -0.75
CA VAL A 114 5.81 -18.67 -0.56
C VAL A 114 6.75 -17.95 0.39
N LEU A 115 7.01 -16.67 0.15
CA LEU A 115 7.87 -15.84 1.01
C LEU A 115 7.32 -15.76 2.43
N HIS A 116 6.01 -15.62 2.59
CA HIS A 116 5.38 -15.66 3.91
C HIS A 116 5.60 -16.99 4.64
N LEU A 117 5.45 -18.12 3.95
CA LEU A 117 5.60 -19.45 4.55
C LEU A 117 7.06 -19.75 4.90
N VAL A 118 8.00 -19.34 4.05
CA VAL A 118 9.44 -19.46 4.31
C VAL A 118 9.84 -18.56 5.47
N GLY A 119 9.39 -17.30 5.47
CA GLY A 119 9.63 -16.36 6.57
C GLY A 119 9.11 -16.86 7.91
N LYS A 120 7.89 -17.44 7.92
CA LYS A 120 7.35 -18.09 9.12
C LYS A 120 8.22 -19.28 9.58
N GLY A 121 8.72 -20.08 8.64
CA GLY A 121 9.65 -21.16 8.98
C GLY A 121 10.95 -20.63 9.60
N ALA A 122 11.47 -19.52 9.09
CA ALA A 122 12.64 -18.86 9.64
C ALA A 122 12.39 -18.31 11.06
N ASP A 123 11.21 -17.73 11.31
CA ASP A 123 10.79 -17.29 12.66
C ASP A 123 10.72 -18.48 13.65
N ASP A 124 10.37 -19.68 13.16
CA ASP A 124 10.36 -20.93 13.92
C ASP A 124 11.79 -21.56 14.05
N GLY A 125 12.83 -20.91 13.53
CA GLY A 125 14.23 -21.34 13.61
C GLY A 125 14.69 -22.29 12.51
N HIS A 126 13.88 -22.51 11.48
CA HIS A 126 14.26 -23.33 10.33
C HIS A 126 15.15 -22.54 9.36
N VAL A 127 16.16 -23.20 8.80
CA VAL A 127 17.06 -22.62 7.79
C VAL A 127 16.74 -23.08 6.36
N TYR A 128 15.78 -23.99 6.21
CA TYR A 128 15.23 -24.43 4.94
C TYR A 128 13.80 -24.96 5.16
N LEU A 129 13.02 -25.06 4.08
CA LEU A 129 11.69 -25.66 4.08
C LEU A 129 11.59 -26.64 2.89
N PRO A 130 11.35 -27.95 3.12
CA PRO A 130 11.14 -28.90 2.04
C PRO A 130 10.00 -28.50 1.10
N LEU A 131 10.17 -28.73 -0.20
CA LEU A 131 9.23 -28.28 -1.22
C LEU A 131 7.84 -28.94 -1.09
N ASP A 132 7.78 -30.20 -0.70
CA ASP A 132 6.55 -30.95 -0.43
C ASP A 132 5.78 -30.34 0.76
N VAL A 133 6.49 -29.98 1.83
CA VAL A 133 5.91 -29.30 3.00
C VAL A 133 5.41 -27.91 2.60
N LEU A 134 6.20 -27.17 1.80
CA LEU A 134 5.81 -25.85 1.29
C LEU A 134 4.54 -25.95 0.44
N ARG A 135 4.45 -26.91 -0.50
CA ARG A 135 3.27 -27.15 -1.35
C ARG A 135 2.02 -27.42 -0.49
N GLY A 136 2.16 -28.27 0.53
CA GLY A 136 1.07 -28.56 1.47
C GLY A 136 0.58 -27.30 2.21
N LYS A 137 1.51 -26.49 2.73
CA LYS A 137 1.19 -25.24 3.41
C LYS A 137 0.62 -24.16 2.47
N ALA A 138 1.13 -24.05 1.25
CA ALA A 138 0.66 -23.09 0.25
C ALA A 138 -0.78 -23.39 -0.21
N THR A 139 -1.12 -24.67 -0.34
CA THR A 139 -2.49 -25.11 -0.64
C THR A 139 -3.48 -24.68 0.45
N GLN A 140 -3.07 -24.68 1.73
CA GLN A 140 -3.89 -24.16 2.83
C GLN A 140 -4.12 -22.63 2.76
N LEU A 141 -3.29 -21.92 1.99
CA LEU A 141 -3.47 -20.50 1.67
C LEU A 141 -4.19 -20.31 0.32
N GLU A 142 -4.80 -21.35 -0.22
CA GLU A 142 -5.50 -21.34 -1.52
C GLU A 142 -4.56 -20.97 -2.69
N VAL A 143 -3.27 -21.29 -2.60
CA VAL A 143 -2.35 -21.16 -3.74
C VAL A 143 -2.40 -22.47 -4.52
N PRO A 144 -2.70 -22.44 -5.83
CA PRO A 144 -2.63 -23.62 -6.68
C PRO A 144 -1.26 -24.28 -6.61
N GLU A 145 -1.23 -25.57 -6.32
CA GLU A 145 0.00 -26.37 -6.19
C GLU A 145 0.97 -26.24 -7.38
N PRO A 146 0.50 -26.17 -8.66
CA PRO A 146 1.39 -25.99 -9.81
C PRO A 146 2.18 -24.67 -9.80
N LEU A 147 1.70 -23.64 -9.09
CA LEU A 147 2.33 -22.32 -9.03
C LEU A 147 3.42 -22.24 -7.95
N VAL A 148 3.45 -23.17 -7.00
CA VAL A 148 4.39 -23.12 -5.87
C VAL A 148 5.83 -23.31 -6.34
N GLY A 149 6.07 -24.22 -7.29
CA GLY A 149 7.40 -24.46 -7.85
C GLY A 149 7.97 -23.21 -8.54
N PRO A 150 7.29 -22.65 -9.55
CA PRO A 150 7.69 -21.41 -10.21
C PRO A 150 7.88 -20.24 -9.24
N ALA A 151 7.03 -20.13 -8.21
CA ALA A 151 7.12 -19.06 -7.22
C ALA A 151 8.37 -19.14 -6.30
N VAL A 152 9.03 -20.31 -6.20
CA VAL A 152 10.31 -20.45 -5.49
C VAL A 152 11.49 -20.00 -6.37
N GLU A 153 11.32 -20.05 -7.69
CA GLU A 153 12.37 -19.72 -8.67
C GLU A 153 12.31 -18.28 -9.20
N ALA A 154 11.21 -17.57 -8.91
CA ALA A 154 10.94 -16.19 -9.34
C ALA A 154 11.66 -15.15 -8.46
#